data_AF-A0A3M6QYN0-F1
#
_entry.id   AF-A0A3M6QYN0-F1
#
_cell.length_a   1.000
_cell.length_b   1.000
_cell.length_c   1.000
_cell.angle_alpha   90.00
_cell.angle_beta   90.00
_cell.angle_gamma   90.00
#
_symmetry.space_group_name_H-M   'P 1'
#
loop_
_entity.id
_entity.type
_entity.pdbx_description
1 polymer ?
#
loop_
_entity_poly.entity_id
_entity_poly.type
_entity_poly.pdbx_seq_one_letter_code
_entity_poly.pdbx_strand_id
1 'polypeptide(L)'
;MKLFSFPTAALEKAIAKRMLALDPVARDWFSERWAQKPYKKSFVEKKAMPLVIFVAKGKNWTDEEFDQELAGWDVNFYPAEVDVLRPIAEGDGMLQLMQKKVPPERIEKLLRHVHSRTIHCVA
;
A
#
# COMPACT_ATOMS: atom_id res chain seq x y z
N MET A 1 -0.24 -0.85 -22.65
CA MET A 1 -0.51 0.12 -21.56
C MET A 1 0.79 0.79 -21.17
N LYS A 2 0.87 2.14 -21.11
CA LYS A 2 2.06 2.82 -20.57
C LYS A 2 2.25 2.36 -19.12
N LEU A 3 3.29 1.55 -18.93
CA LEU A 3 3.73 1.00 -17.65
C LEU A 3 3.86 2.18 -16.70
N PHE A 4 2.99 2.21 -15.69
CA PHE A 4 3.21 3.15 -14.61
C PHE A 4 4.43 2.65 -13.85
N SER A 5 5.54 3.34 -14.03
CA SER A 5 6.80 3.03 -13.35
C SER A 5 6.95 4.04 -12.21
N PHE A 6 6.52 3.63 -11.02
CA PHE A 6 6.92 4.35 -9.81
C PHE A 6 8.32 3.89 -9.42
N PRO A 7 9.26 4.78 -9.06
CA PRO A 7 10.60 4.36 -8.70
C PRO A 7 10.57 3.44 -7.46
N THR A 8 10.91 2.16 -7.64
CA THR A 8 10.91 1.18 -6.55
C THR A 8 11.76 1.63 -5.37
N ALA A 9 12.94 2.22 -5.63
CA ALA A 9 13.80 2.75 -4.58
C ALA A 9 13.14 3.86 -3.75
N ALA A 10 12.33 4.72 -4.38
CA ALA A 10 11.58 5.74 -3.66
C ALA A 10 10.47 5.13 -2.79
N LEU A 11 9.80 4.09 -3.29
CA LEU A 11 8.78 3.35 -2.55
C LEU A 11 9.38 2.65 -1.33
N GLU A 12 10.50 1.95 -1.52
CA GLU A 12 11.24 1.31 -0.44
C GLU A 12 11.71 2.30 0.62
N LYS A 13 12.18 3.49 0.21
CA LYS A 13 12.58 4.56 1.14
C LYS A 13 11.37 5.09 1.93
N ALA A 14 10.22 5.25 1.28
CA ALA A 14 8.98 5.66 1.94
C ALA A 14 8.53 4.60 2.97
N ILE A 15 8.55 3.32 2.59
CA ILE A 15 8.23 2.19 3.49
C ILE A 15 9.18 2.18 4.68
N ALA A 16 10.49 2.27 4.45
CA ALA A 16 11.51 2.28 5.50
C ALA A 16 11.29 3.45 6.48
N LYS A 17 10.91 4.63 5.98
CA LYS A 17 10.56 5.78 6.84
C LYS A 17 9.32 5.49 7.69
N ARG A 18 8.28 4.85 7.14
CA ARG A 18 7.04 4.52 7.87
C ARG A 18 7.22 3.44 8.91
N MET A 19 8.06 2.45 8.63
CA MET A 19 8.44 1.43 9.58
C MET A 19 8.96 2.04 10.90
N LEU A 20 9.73 3.13 10.84
CA LEU A 20 10.25 3.82 12.03
C LEU A 20 9.16 4.52 12.87
N ALA A 21 7.99 4.79 12.29
CA ALA A 21 6.86 5.43 12.96
C ALA A 21 5.86 4.43 13.57
N LEU A 22 6.04 3.13 13.34
CA LEU A 22 5.22 2.08 13.94
C LEU A 22 5.43 2.01 15.46
N ASP A 23 4.46 1.48 16.20
CA ASP A 23 4.67 1.10 17.60
C ASP A 23 5.80 0.05 17.71
N PRO A 24 6.45 -0.11 18.88
CA PRO A 24 7.60 -0.99 19.01
C PRO A 24 7.34 -2.43 18.57
N VAL A 25 6.18 -3.00 18.90
CA VAL A 25 5.86 -4.40 18.59
C VAL A 25 5.67 -4.59 17.08
N ALA A 26 4.89 -3.72 16.44
CA ALA A 26 4.71 -3.77 14.98
C ALA A 26 6.02 -3.47 14.23
N ARG A 27 6.84 -2.56 14.75
CA ARG A 27 8.14 -2.20 14.18
C ARG A 27 9.10 -3.38 14.18
N ASP A 28 9.24 -4.07 15.30
CA ASP A 28 10.14 -5.22 15.41
C ASP A 28 9.69 -6.32 14.44
N TRP A 29 8.41 -6.68 14.48
CA TRP A 29 7.81 -7.67 13.59
C TRP A 29 8.02 -7.34 12.11
N PHE A 30 7.81 -6.08 11.70
CA PHE A 30 7.95 -5.66 10.31
C PHE A 30 9.42 -5.59 9.91
N SER A 31 10.31 -5.11 10.78
CA SER A 31 11.73 -4.93 10.48
C SER A 31 12.45 -6.26 10.24
N GLU A 32 12.16 -7.29 11.05
CA GLU A 32 12.70 -8.65 10.88
C GLU A 32 12.33 -9.23 9.50
N ARG A 33 11.09 -9.01 9.07
CA ARG A 33 10.60 -9.47 7.77
C ARG A 33 11.13 -8.60 6.64
N TRP A 34 11.19 -7.29 6.83
CA TRP A 34 11.71 -6.33 5.85
C TRP A 34 13.19 -6.59 5.51
N ALA A 35 13.97 -7.10 6.47
CA ALA A 35 15.35 -7.53 6.23
C ALA A 35 15.46 -8.76 5.29
N GLN A 36 14.40 -9.57 5.18
CA GLN A 36 14.38 -10.76 4.34
C GLN A 36 14.08 -10.35 2.88
N LYS A 37 15.06 -10.57 1.99
CA LYS A 37 14.92 -10.24 0.54
C LYS A 37 13.63 -10.79 -0.10
N PRO A 38 13.20 -12.04 0.16
CA PRO A 38 11.96 -12.56 -0.43
C PRO A 38 10.71 -11.83 0.04
N TYR A 39 10.64 -11.53 1.34
CA TYR A 39 9.51 -10.79 1.91
C TYR A 39 9.47 -9.36 1.39
N LYS A 40 10.60 -8.63 1.44
CA LYS A 40 10.70 -7.27 0.93
C LYS A 40 10.24 -7.18 -0.53
N LYS A 41 10.74 -8.07 -1.39
CA LYS A 41 10.35 -8.13 -2.80
C LYS A 41 8.84 -8.36 -2.94
N SER A 42 8.31 -9.39 -2.27
CA SER A 42 6.89 -9.71 -2.33
C SER A 42 6.00 -8.59 -1.80
N PHE A 43 6.39 -7.93 -0.70
CA PHE A 43 5.66 -6.81 -0.13
C PHE A 43 5.60 -5.63 -1.09
N VAL A 44 6.74 -5.27 -1.69
CA VAL A 44 6.83 -4.17 -2.65
C VAL A 44 6.01 -4.47 -3.90
N GLU A 45 6.17 -5.66 -4.49
CA GLU A 45 5.52 -6.01 -5.76
C GLU A 45 4.02 -6.28 -5.64
N LYS A 46 3.60 -6.98 -4.57
CA LYS A 46 2.21 -7.46 -4.44
C LYS A 46 1.33 -6.57 -3.56
N LYS A 47 1.92 -5.69 -2.74
CA LYS A 47 1.16 -4.86 -1.80
C LYS A 47 1.40 -3.37 -2.01
N ALA A 48 2.64 -2.91 -1.87
CA ALA A 48 2.93 -1.48 -1.92
C ALA A 48 2.76 -0.89 -3.34
N MET A 49 3.26 -1.57 -4.38
CA MET A 49 3.15 -1.08 -5.75
C MET A 49 1.69 -1.04 -6.26
N PRO A 50 0.85 -2.07 -6.05
CA PRO A 50 -0.58 -1.99 -6.36
C PRO A 50 -1.28 -0.84 -5.66
N LEU A 51 -1.02 -0.61 -4.35
CA LEU A 51 -1.56 0.54 -3.64
C LEU A 51 -1.19 1.86 -4.33
N VAL A 52 0.08 2.03 -4.72
CA VAL A 52 0.52 3.21 -5.47
C VAL A 52 -0.20 3.31 -6.81
N ILE A 53 -0.46 2.20 -7.51
CA ILE A 53 -1.21 2.20 -8.77
C ILE A 53 -2.65 2.69 -8.55
N PHE A 54 -3.36 2.20 -7.54
CA PHE A 54 -4.71 2.70 -7.20
C PHE A 54 -4.68 4.22 -6.93
N VAL A 55 -3.70 4.68 -6.16
CA VAL A 55 -3.53 6.09 -5.81
C VAL A 55 -3.13 6.96 -7.03
N ALA A 56 -2.30 6.44 -7.92
CA ALA A 56 -1.76 7.22 -9.03
C ALA A 56 -2.66 7.23 -10.27
N LYS A 57 -3.25 6.07 -10.58
CA LYS A 57 -4.04 5.81 -11.79
C LYS A 57 -5.52 5.67 -11.51
N GLY A 58 -5.91 5.27 -10.31
CA GLY A 58 -7.32 5.03 -9.97
C GLY A 58 -8.21 6.25 -10.16
N LYS A 59 -7.67 7.47 -10.23
CA LYS A 59 -8.40 8.68 -10.63
C LYS A 59 -8.89 8.71 -12.09
N ASN A 60 -8.25 7.96 -12.98
CA ASN A 60 -8.56 7.93 -14.41
C ASN A 60 -9.42 6.71 -14.79
N TRP A 61 -9.68 5.81 -13.84
CA TRP A 61 -10.52 4.65 -14.05
C TRP A 61 -12.00 5.00 -13.91
N THR A 62 -12.87 4.27 -14.60
CA THR A 62 -14.30 4.26 -14.24
C THR A 62 -14.49 3.58 -12.88
N ASP A 63 -15.68 3.73 -12.29
CA ASP A 63 -15.97 3.05 -11.03
C ASP A 63 -15.97 1.53 -11.20
N GLU A 64 -16.45 1.02 -12.34
CA GLU A 64 -16.42 -0.41 -12.67
C GLU A 64 -15.00 -0.94 -12.82
N GLU A 65 -14.13 -0.22 -13.53
CA GLU A 65 -12.71 -0.58 -13.67
C GLU A 65 -12.01 -0.59 -12.30
N PHE A 66 -12.25 0.43 -11.48
CA PHE A 66 -11.68 0.49 -10.13
C PHE A 66 -12.10 -0.71 -9.28
N ASP A 67 -13.37 -1.08 -9.33
CA ASP A 67 -13.94 -2.18 -8.56
C ASP A 67 -13.43 -3.55 -9.02
N GLN A 68 -13.27 -3.73 -10.34
CA GLN A 68 -12.69 -4.95 -10.90
C GLN A 68 -11.23 -5.11 -10.51
N GLU A 69 -10.43 -4.04 -10.63
CA GLU A 69 -9.02 -4.06 -10.22
C GLU A 69 -8.90 -4.30 -8.71
N LEU A 70 -9.77 -3.68 -7.89
CA LEU A 70 -9.78 -3.88 -6.44
C LEU A 70 -10.15 -5.31 -6.05
N ALA A 71 -11.14 -5.89 -6.71
CA ALA A 71 -11.53 -7.29 -6.52
C ALA A 71 -10.42 -8.26 -6.95
N GLY A 72 -9.69 -7.93 -8.02
CA GLY A 72 -8.54 -8.71 -8.51
C GLY A 72 -7.30 -8.59 -7.64
N TRP A 73 -7.22 -7.58 -6.76
CA TRP A 73 -6.13 -7.44 -5.80
C TRP A 73 -6.32 -8.38 -4.60
N ASP A 74 -6.08 -9.67 -4.85
CA ASP A 74 -6.28 -10.78 -3.92
C ASP A 74 -5.01 -11.07 -3.10
N VAL A 75 -4.76 -10.22 -2.10
CA VAL A 75 -3.66 -10.40 -1.14
C VAL A 75 -4.16 -10.18 0.28
N ASN A 76 -3.54 -10.86 1.24
CA ASN A 76 -3.79 -10.63 2.66
C ASN A 76 -2.75 -9.69 3.26
N PHE A 77 -3.16 -8.93 4.28
CA PHE A 77 -2.30 -8.00 5.01
C PHE A 77 -2.14 -8.42 6.47
N TYR A 78 -0.99 -8.13 7.05
CA TYR A 78 -0.79 -8.12 8.50
C TYR A 78 -1.04 -6.71 9.07
N PRO A 79 -1.43 -6.56 10.34
CA PRO A 79 -1.70 -5.24 10.91
C PRO A 79 -0.54 -4.24 10.71
N ALA A 80 0.69 -4.65 11.02
CA ALA A 80 1.89 -3.82 10.82
C ALA A 80 2.11 -3.40 9.36
N GLU A 81 1.72 -4.23 8.39
CA GLU A 81 1.78 -3.87 6.96
C GLU A 81 0.76 -2.78 6.62
N VAL A 82 -0.45 -2.86 7.16
CA VAL A 82 -1.49 -1.86 6.96
C VAL A 82 -1.06 -0.52 7.56
N ASP A 83 -0.46 -0.53 8.75
CA ASP A 83 0.01 0.69 9.42
C ASP A 83 1.16 1.37 8.65
N VAL A 84 1.97 0.59 7.91
CA VAL A 84 2.97 1.12 6.97
C VAL A 84 2.31 1.72 5.72
N LEU A 85 1.31 1.04 5.16
CA LEU A 85 0.71 1.39 3.86
C LEU A 85 -0.36 2.48 3.95
N ARG A 86 -1.10 2.60 5.06
CA ARG A 86 -2.18 3.59 5.20
C ARG A 86 -1.70 5.03 5.03
N PRO A 87 -0.62 5.49 5.69
CA PRO A 87 -0.13 6.86 5.48
C PRO A 87 0.35 7.10 4.03
N ILE A 88 0.82 6.05 3.35
CA ILE A 88 1.20 6.10 1.94
C ILE A 88 -0.06 6.29 1.08
N ALA A 89 -1.14 5.54 1.36
CA ALA A 89 -2.44 5.68 0.69
C ALA A 89 -3.10 7.04 0.91
N GLU A 90 -2.94 7.64 2.09
CA GLU A 90 -3.51 8.94 2.48
C GLU A 90 -2.67 10.13 2.00
N GLY A 91 -1.53 9.87 1.36
CA GLY A 91 -0.76 10.89 0.65
C GLY A 91 0.33 11.54 1.45
N ASP A 92 0.77 10.91 2.53
CA ASP A 92 1.85 11.46 3.34
C ASP A 92 3.21 11.26 2.61
N GLY A 93 3.74 12.37 2.07
CA GLY A 93 5.04 12.45 1.40
C GLY A 93 4.97 12.45 -0.13
N MET A 94 5.79 11.62 -0.80
CA MET A 94 5.98 11.61 -2.27
C MET A 94 4.67 11.43 -3.06
N LEU A 95 3.68 10.73 -2.50
CA LEU A 95 2.39 10.48 -3.14
C LEU A 95 1.41 11.66 -3.05
N GLN A 96 1.66 12.65 -2.19
CA GLN A 96 0.85 13.87 -2.12
C GLN A 96 0.78 14.59 -3.48
N LEU A 97 1.88 14.53 -4.24
CA LEU A 97 1.97 15.10 -5.59
C LEU A 97 1.14 14.31 -6.61
N MET A 98 0.91 13.02 -6.35
CA MET A 98 0.17 12.12 -7.24
C MET A 98 -1.33 12.10 -6.94
N GLN A 99 -1.69 12.37 -5.68
CA GLN A 99 -3.05 12.34 -5.14
C GLN A 99 -3.91 13.55 -5.44
N LYS A 100 -3.32 14.64 -5.96
CA LYS A 100 -4.15 15.67 -6.58
C LYS A 100 -4.99 14.97 -7.67
N LYS A 101 -6.29 14.82 -7.38
CA LYS A 101 -7.38 14.24 -8.20
C LYS A 101 -7.88 12.81 -7.90
N VAL A 102 -7.45 12.08 -6.86
CA VAL A 102 -8.19 10.83 -6.49
C VAL A 102 -9.42 11.21 -5.67
N PRO A 103 -10.63 10.76 -6.05
CA PRO A 103 -11.82 11.00 -5.24
C PRO A 103 -11.71 10.38 -3.84
N PRO A 104 -12.08 11.10 -2.77
CA PRO A 104 -11.98 10.59 -1.39
C PRO A 104 -12.69 9.24 -1.20
N GLU A 105 -13.83 9.03 -1.84
CA GLU A 105 -14.60 7.79 -1.78
C GLU A 105 -13.82 6.57 -2.30
N ARG A 106 -12.92 6.77 -3.27
CA ARG A 106 -12.06 5.70 -3.80
C ARG A 106 -10.92 5.36 -2.84
N ILE A 107 -10.37 6.37 -2.14
CA ILE A 107 -9.38 6.14 -1.09
C ILE A 107 -10.02 5.39 0.08
N GLU A 108 -11.22 5.80 0.50
CA GLU A 108 -11.96 5.07 1.53
C GLU A 108 -12.23 3.62 1.12
N LYS A 109 -12.69 3.39 -0.12
CA LYS A 109 -12.97 2.04 -0.62
C LYS A 109 -11.70 1.18 -0.66
N LEU A 110 -10.57 1.75 -1.08
CA LEU A 110 -9.26 1.11 -1.06
C LEU A 110 -8.85 0.72 0.36
N LEU A 111 -8.96 1.65 1.31
CA LEU A 111 -8.61 1.40 2.72
C LEU A 111 -9.53 0.37 3.37
N ARG A 112 -10.84 0.38 3.04
CA ARG A 112 -11.79 -0.64 3.48
C ARG A 112 -11.43 -2.03 2.94
N HIS A 113 -11.00 -2.14 1.68
CA HIS A 113 -10.54 -3.41 1.10
C HIS A 113 -9.27 -3.93 1.77
N VAL A 114 -8.28 -3.05 2.01
CA VAL A 114 -7.07 -3.43 2.75
C VAL A 114 -7.43 -3.92 4.16
N HIS A 115 -8.35 -3.22 4.83
CA HIS A 115 -8.80 -3.59 6.17
C HIS A 115 -9.55 -4.94 6.18
N SER A 116 -10.47 -5.19 5.25
CA SER A 116 -11.21 -6.46 5.19
C SER A 116 -10.32 -7.67 4.87
N ARG A 117 -9.16 -7.43 4.23
CA ARG A 117 -8.13 -8.42 3.91
C ARG A 117 -7.03 -8.51 4.98
N THR A 118 -7.17 -7.79 6.10
CA THR A 118 -6.20 -7.84 7.20
C THR A 118 -6.44 -9.08 8.05
N ILE A 119 -5.41 -9.93 8.17
CA ILE A 119 -5.45 -11.11 9.02
C ILE A 119 -5.27 -10.67 10.47
N HIS A 120 -6.29 -10.91 11.29
CA HIS A 120 -6.27 -10.62 12.73
C HIS A 120 -5.80 -11.80 13.60
N CYS A 121 -5.06 -12.77 13.03
CA CYS A 121 -4.46 -13.83 13.83
C CYS A 121 -3.30 -13.27 14.65
N VAL A 122 -3.54 -13.18 15.96
CA VAL A 122 -2.53 -13.08 16.99
C VAL A 122 -1.73 -14.40 16.97
N ALA A 123 -0.45 -14.32 16.62
CA ALA A 123 0.53 -15.36 16.89
C ALA A 123 1.79 -14.69 17.42
#